data_AF-A0A6A1I7J6-F1
#
_entry.id   AF-A0A6A1I7J6-F1
#
_cell.length_a   1.000
_cell.length_b   1.000
_cell.length_c   1.000
_cell.angle_alpha   90.00
_cell.angle_beta   90.00
_cell.angle_gamma   90.00
#
_symmetry.space_group_name_H-M   'P 1'
#
loop_
_entity.id
_entity.type
_entity.pdbx_description
1 polymer ?
#
loop_
_entity_poly.entity_id
_entity_poly.type
_entity_poly.pdbx_seq_one_letter_code
_entity_poly.pdbx_strand_id
1 'polypeptide(L)'
;MIQSVNKYHIYEIFSSDGNFYYTIPKYQREYTWSYREWEALYDDISENNDEYFIGSIICIPLGDAINPYLEVIDGQQRLTTVSLFLTAIYTRLKEHADYLSEDDGDVLPSLRKSLKSKNSPNEMKLVPQVQNFNKDDYDYLLNEVGLRKATAPKHAYYSMRKIARCYTYFLKRLDKEIEGMDGDGAVNFLLG
;
A
#
# COMPACT_ATOMS: atom_id res chain seq x y z
N MET A 1 22.89 16.40 -1.97
CA MET A 1 23.85 15.33 -2.32
C MET A 1 23.13 14.00 -2.16
N ILE A 2 23.15 13.13 -3.16
CA ILE A 2 22.53 11.79 -3.05
C ILE A 2 23.44 10.93 -2.16
N GLN A 3 22.88 10.37 -1.08
CA GLN A 3 23.64 9.58 -0.11
C GLN A 3 23.77 8.11 -0.52
N SER A 4 22.74 7.55 -1.17
CA SER A 4 22.71 6.17 -1.64
C SER A 4 21.67 5.97 -2.74
N VAL A 5 21.87 4.97 -3.60
CA VAL A 5 20.91 4.51 -4.60
C VAL A 5 20.90 2.99 -4.56
N ASN A 6 19.75 2.42 -4.23
CA ASN A 6 19.54 0.98 -4.12
C ASN A 6 18.39 0.55 -5.02
N LYS A 7 18.47 -0.68 -5.55
CA LYS A 7 17.35 -1.34 -6.22
C LYS A 7 16.60 -2.16 -5.18
N TYR A 8 15.28 -2.05 -5.18
CA TYR A 8 14.40 -2.79 -4.27
C TYR A 8 13.22 -3.35 -5.05
N HIS A 9 12.84 -4.58 -4.76
CA HIS A 9 11.53 -5.11 -5.09
C HIS A 9 10.47 -4.50 -4.17
N ILE A 10 9.19 -4.54 -4.58
CA ILE A 10 8.09 -3.96 -3.82
C ILE A 10 8.00 -4.56 -2.40
N TYR A 11 8.20 -5.88 -2.27
CA TYR A 11 8.15 -6.55 -0.96
C TYR A 11 9.25 -6.06 -0.01
N GLU A 12 10.40 -5.63 -0.52
CA GLU A 12 11.51 -5.10 0.28
C GLU A 12 11.20 -3.69 0.79
N ILE A 13 10.56 -2.85 -0.03
CA ILE A 13 10.12 -1.49 0.35
C ILE A 13 9.19 -1.56 1.57
N PHE A 14 8.25 -2.51 1.56
CA PHE A 14 7.30 -2.70 2.64
C PHE A 14 7.75 -3.75 3.67
N SER A 15 8.99 -4.25 3.59
CA SER A 15 9.44 -5.34 4.46
C SER A 15 9.25 -5.02 5.95
N SER A 16 8.82 -6.05 6.68
CA SER A 16 8.58 -5.99 8.11
C SER A 16 9.85 -6.02 8.96
N ASP A 17 11.00 -6.32 8.34
CA ASP A 17 12.28 -6.48 9.03
C ASP A 17 12.96 -5.13 9.29
N GLY A 18 12.58 -4.11 8.51
CA GLY A 18 13.00 -2.74 8.74
C GLY A 18 12.16 -2.06 9.82
N ASN A 19 12.79 -1.71 10.95
CA ASN A 19 12.18 -0.93 12.03
C ASN A 19 11.94 0.56 11.66
N PHE A 20 11.49 0.83 10.44
CA PHE A 20 11.23 2.16 9.91
C PHE A 20 9.85 2.26 9.24
N TYR A 21 9.39 3.49 9.04
CA TYR A 21 8.20 3.81 8.25
C TYR A 21 8.48 4.97 7.29
N TYR A 22 7.62 5.15 6.31
CA TYR A 22 7.63 6.28 5.38
C TYR A 22 6.69 7.37 5.88
N THR A 23 7.13 8.62 5.77
CA THR A 23 6.28 9.79 6.01
C THR A 23 6.33 10.72 4.82
N ILE A 24 5.17 11.15 4.32
CA ILE A 24 5.08 12.17 3.28
C ILE A 24 4.82 13.51 3.98
N PRO A 25 5.79 14.44 3.97
CA PRO A 25 5.72 15.64 4.79
C PRO A 25 4.68 16.63 4.25
N LYS A 26 4.19 17.53 5.12
CA LYS A 26 3.11 18.47 4.80
C LYS A 26 3.38 19.40 3.60
N TYR A 27 4.65 19.67 3.30
CA TYR A 27 5.09 20.55 2.22
C TYR A 27 5.07 19.86 0.85
N GLN A 28 4.93 18.54 0.82
CA GLN A 28 4.70 17.78 -0.40
C GLN A 28 3.26 17.92 -0.89
N ARG A 29 3.05 17.67 -2.18
CA ARG A 29 1.74 17.81 -2.82
C ARG A 29 0.74 16.79 -2.27
N GLU A 30 -0.54 17.11 -2.34
CA GLU A 30 -1.60 16.16 -2.03
C GLU A 30 -1.64 14.97 -3.02
N TYR A 31 -2.30 13.87 -2.64
CA TYR A 31 -2.53 12.73 -3.52
C TYR A 31 -3.53 13.08 -4.63
N THR A 32 -3.07 13.05 -5.89
CA THR A 32 -3.84 13.55 -7.04
C THR A 32 -4.01 12.53 -8.16
N TRP A 33 -3.26 11.41 -8.13
CA TRP A 33 -3.37 10.34 -9.12
C TRP A 33 -4.81 9.90 -9.33
N SER A 34 -5.10 9.49 -10.54
CA SER A 34 -6.43 9.16 -11.03
C SER A 34 -6.40 7.85 -11.79
N TYR A 35 -7.53 7.50 -12.40
CA TYR A 35 -7.72 6.26 -13.14
C TYR A 35 -6.54 5.91 -14.06
N ARG A 36 -6.07 6.87 -14.86
CA ARG A 36 -4.97 6.64 -15.82
C ARG A 36 -3.68 6.19 -15.14
N GLU A 37 -3.32 6.84 -14.03
CA GLU A 37 -2.10 6.49 -13.29
C GLU A 37 -2.26 5.20 -12.48
N TRP A 38 -3.47 4.89 -12.00
CA TRP A 38 -3.74 3.62 -11.32
C TRP A 38 -3.69 2.44 -12.28
N GLU A 39 -4.25 2.60 -13.49
CA GLU A 39 -4.19 1.63 -14.58
C GLU A 39 -2.76 1.41 -15.03
N ALA A 40 -2.02 2.47 -15.34
CA ALA A 40 -0.62 2.35 -15.73
C ALA A 40 0.24 1.64 -14.66
N LEU A 41 0.07 1.97 -13.36
CA LEU A 41 0.80 1.27 -12.30
C LEU A 41 0.41 -0.21 -12.22
N TYR A 42 -0.86 -0.53 -12.39
CA TYR A 42 -1.32 -1.92 -12.39
C TYR A 42 -0.69 -2.70 -13.54
N ASP A 43 -0.79 -2.18 -14.76
CA ASP A 43 -0.28 -2.83 -15.98
C ASP A 43 1.25 -2.97 -15.91
N ASP A 44 1.95 -1.94 -15.40
CA ASP A 44 3.39 -1.99 -15.14
C ASP A 44 3.77 -3.17 -14.21
N ILE A 45 2.94 -3.48 -13.20
CA ILE A 45 3.19 -4.58 -12.26
C ILE A 45 2.73 -5.93 -12.81
N SER A 46 1.60 -6.00 -13.52
CA SER A 46 0.98 -7.28 -13.91
C SER A 46 1.44 -7.82 -15.26
N GLU A 47 1.86 -6.96 -16.19
CA GLU A 47 2.19 -7.36 -17.56
C GLU A 47 3.69 -7.50 -17.83
N ASN A 48 4.52 -7.03 -16.90
CA ASN A 48 5.98 -7.05 -17.06
C ASN A 48 6.63 -8.07 -16.13
N ASN A 49 7.92 -8.33 -16.37
CA ASN A 49 8.71 -9.21 -15.51
C ASN A 49 9.10 -8.54 -14.17
N ASP A 50 9.58 -9.35 -13.22
CA ASP A 50 9.99 -8.91 -11.87
C ASP A 50 11.15 -7.91 -11.85
N GLU A 51 11.83 -7.69 -12.98
CA GLU A 51 12.92 -6.72 -13.14
C GLU A 51 12.45 -5.38 -13.71
N TYR A 52 11.16 -5.22 -14.01
CA TYR A 52 10.62 -4.01 -14.59
C TYR A 52 10.71 -2.81 -13.63
N PHE A 53 11.16 -1.69 -14.17
CA PHE A 53 11.36 -0.47 -13.40
C PHE A 53 10.10 0.39 -13.35
N ILE A 54 9.31 0.25 -12.29
CA ILE A 54 8.09 1.06 -12.07
C ILE A 54 8.38 2.51 -11.61
N GLY A 55 9.65 2.82 -11.33
CA GLY A 55 10.14 4.16 -11.01
C GLY A 55 10.86 4.28 -9.66
N SER A 56 11.33 5.49 -9.34
CA SER A 56 12.13 5.79 -8.13
C SER A 56 11.31 6.39 -6.99
N ILE A 57 11.76 6.16 -5.76
CA ILE A 57 11.30 6.88 -4.56
C ILE A 57 12.53 7.55 -3.97
N ILE A 58 12.44 8.87 -3.73
CA ILE A 58 13.53 9.64 -3.13
C ILE A 58 13.15 9.94 -1.69
N CYS A 59 13.98 9.50 -0.76
CA CYS A 59 13.77 9.70 0.67
C CYS A 59 14.96 10.38 1.33
N ILE A 60 14.70 11.06 2.44
CA ILE A 60 15.70 11.49 3.41
C ILE A 60 15.56 10.60 4.65
N PRO A 61 16.60 9.86 5.05
CA PRO A 61 16.58 9.14 6.31
C PRO A 61 16.64 10.13 7.47
N LEU A 62 15.64 10.05 8.35
CA LEU A 62 15.47 10.87 9.53
C LEU A 62 15.14 10.00 10.75
N GLY A 63 14.96 10.64 11.90
CA GLY A 63 14.75 9.96 13.17
C GLY A 63 16.06 9.57 13.85
N ASP A 64 15.94 8.70 14.86
CA ASP A 64 17.06 8.18 15.63
C ASP A 64 17.15 6.65 15.50
N ALA A 65 18.09 6.04 16.22
CA ALA A 65 18.28 4.59 16.19
C ALA A 65 17.06 3.79 16.72
N ILE A 66 16.17 4.42 17.48
CA ILE A 66 15.00 3.79 18.11
C ILE A 66 13.79 3.89 17.17
N ASN A 67 13.58 5.05 16.57
CA ASN A 67 12.45 5.36 15.68
C ASN A 67 12.94 5.96 14.34
N PRO A 68 13.68 5.21 13.52
CA PRO A 68 14.09 5.70 12.21
C PRO A 68 12.88 5.81 11.29
N TYR A 69 12.87 6.81 10.43
CA TYR A 69 11.85 6.96 9.40
C TYR A 69 12.42 7.58 8.13
N LEU A 70 11.74 7.35 7.02
CA LEU A 70 12.11 7.86 5.71
C LEU A 70 11.11 8.95 5.31
N GLU A 71 11.57 10.19 5.25
CA GLU A 71 10.77 11.29 4.72
C GLU A 71 10.81 11.25 3.19
N VAL A 72 9.64 11.11 2.56
CA VAL A 72 9.51 10.95 1.09
C VAL A 72 9.49 12.32 0.43
N ILE A 73 10.45 12.57 -0.44
CA ILE A 73 10.64 13.86 -1.13
C ILE A 73 10.20 13.79 -2.60
N ASP A 74 10.23 12.59 -3.19
CA ASP A 74 9.67 12.28 -4.51
C ASP A 74 9.19 10.82 -4.57
N GLY A 75 8.27 10.51 -5.48
CA GLY A 75 7.63 9.19 -5.59
C GLY A 75 6.43 8.98 -4.65
N GLN A 76 6.00 10.02 -3.95
CA GLN A 76 4.89 9.99 -2.99
C GLN A 76 3.57 9.40 -3.52
N GLN A 77 3.20 9.69 -4.78
CA GLN A 77 1.94 9.19 -5.36
C GLN A 77 2.05 7.71 -5.65
N ARG A 78 3.20 7.29 -6.19
CA ARG A 78 3.51 5.88 -6.46
C ARG A 78 3.48 5.08 -5.17
N LEU A 79 4.23 5.50 -4.15
CA LEU A 79 4.29 4.80 -2.87
C LEU A 79 2.91 4.67 -2.21
N THR A 80 2.11 5.74 -2.22
CA THR A 80 0.73 5.70 -1.71
C THR A 80 -0.12 4.70 -2.50
N THR A 81 -0.02 4.71 -3.83
CA THR A 81 -0.81 3.84 -4.71
C THR A 81 -0.41 2.37 -4.55
N VAL A 82 0.88 2.06 -4.44
CA VAL A 82 1.37 0.70 -4.14
C VAL A 82 0.84 0.23 -2.78
N SER A 83 0.88 1.08 -1.76
CA SER A 83 0.32 0.75 -0.44
C SER A 83 -1.18 0.44 -0.50
N LEU A 84 -1.94 1.19 -1.32
CA LEU A 84 -3.36 0.95 -1.54
C LEU A 84 -3.63 -0.33 -2.34
N PHE A 85 -2.78 -0.64 -3.32
CA PHE A 85 -2.85 -1.89 -4.08
C PHE A 85 -2.60 -3.11 -3.20
N LEU A 86 -1.54 -3.08 -2.38
CA LEU A 86 -1.26 -4.13 -1.38
C LEU A 86 -2.41 -4.27 -0.36
N THR A 87 -3.07 -3.17 0.01
CA THR A 87 -4.27 -3.20 0.87
C THR A 87 -5.46 -3.88 0.17
N ALA A 88 -5.62 -3.70 -1.15
CA ALA A 88 -6.64 -4.38 -1.94
C ALA A 88 -6.35 -5.89 -2.06
N ILE A 89 -5.09 -6.28 -2.32
CA ILE A 89 -4.67 -7.68 -2.29
C ILE A 89 -4.94 -8.30 -0.92
N TYR A 90 -4.57 -7.62 0.17
CA TYR A 90 -4.86 -8.08 1.54
C TYR A 90 -6.36 -8.30 1.77
N THR A 91 -7.20 -7.41 1.24
CA THR A 91 -8.66 -7.53 1.37
C THR A 91 -9.15 -8.79 0.67
N ARG A 92 -8.73 -9.03 -0.57
CA ARG A 92 -9.16 -10.20 -1.36
C ARG A 92 -8.61 -11.50 -0.80
N LEU A 93 -7.33 -11.57 -0.45
CA LEU A 93 -6.77 -12.74 0.21
C LEU A 93 -7.52 -13.08 1.50
N LYS A 94 -7.93 -12.08 2.28
CA LYS A 94 -8.70 -12.28 3.51
C LYS A 94 -10.11 -12.81 3.23
N GLU A 95 -10.76 -12.38 2.14
CA GLU A 95 -12.07 -12.88 1.70
C GLU A 95 -12.00 -14.33 1.19
N HIS A 96 -10.86 -14.72 0.64
CA HIS A 96 -10.59 -16.07 0.13
C HIS A 96 -9.73 -16.92 1.09
N ALA A 97 -9.63 -16.53 2.37
CA ALA A 97 -8.71 -17.17 3.31
C ALA A 97 -8.99 -18.66 3.54
N ASP A 98 -10.23 -19.11 3.34
CA ASP A 98 -10.64 -20.52 3.47
C ASP A 98 -10.04 -21.42 2.37
N TYR A 99 -9.50 -20.83 1.30
CA TYR A 99 -8.84 -21.53 0.19
C TYR A 99 -7.30 -21.45 0.26
N LEU A 100 -6.74 -20.81 1.29
CA LEU A 100 -5.29 -20.82 1.49
C LEU A 100 -4.85 -22.22 1.91
N SER A 101 -3.79 -22.72 1.26
CA SER A 101 -3.17 -23.98 1.64
C SER A 101 -2.48 -23.86 3.01
N GLU A 102 -2.12 -24.99 3.61
CA GLU A 102 -1.31 -24.99 4.84
C GLU A 102 0.04 -24.27 4.63
N ASP A 103 0.60 -24.37 3.43
CA ASP A 103 1.87 -23.74 3.07
C ASP A 103 1.76 -22.21 2.92
N ASP A 104 0.57 -21.68 2.60
CA ASP A 104 0.31 -20.24 2.43
C ASP A 104 -0.25 -19.56 3.68
N GLY A 105 -0.37 -20.30 4.80
CA GLY A 105 -1.03 -19.84 6.01
C GLY A 105 -0.41 -18.58 6.64
N ASP A 106 0.85 -18.26 6.33
CA ASP A 106 1.56 -17.10 6.85
C ASP A 106 1.49 -15.87 5.94
N VAL A 107 1.02 -16.00 4.69
CA VAL A 107 1.01 -14.90 3.72
C VAL A 107 0.18 -13.72 4.21
N LEU A 108 -1.05 -13.97 4.67
CA LEU A 108 -1.93 -12.94 5.20
C LEU A 108 -1.34 -12.23 6.44
N PRO A 109 -0.85 -12.95 7.47
CA PRO A 109 -0.09 -12.37 8.56
C PRO A 109 1.13 -11.54 8.12
N SER A 110 1.90 -12.04 7.16
CA SER A 110 3.11 -11.38 6.63
C SER A 110 2.78 -10.09 5.88
N LEU A 111 1.78 -10.10 5.00
CA LEU A 111 1.27 -8.92 4.30
C LEU A 111 0.66 -7.90 5.28
N ARG A 112 -0.07 -8.37 6.29
CA ARG A 112 -0.56 -7.50 7.38
C ARG A 112 0.61 -6.85 8.12
N LYS A 113 1.69 -7.58 8.38
CA LYS A 113 2.87 -7.07 9.10
C LYS A 113 3.66 -6.06 8.25
N SER A 114 3.80 -6.30 6.95
CA SER A 114 4.51 -5.42 6.00
C SER A 114 3.85 -4.04 5.88
N LEU A 115 2.51 -3.98 5.95
CA LEU A 115 1.75 -2.73 5.90
C LEU A 115 1.77 -1.94 7.22
N LYS A 116 2.32 -2.48 8.31
CA LYS A 116 2.27 -1.88 9.66
C LYS A 116 3.63 -1.40 10.16
N SER A 117 3.61 -0.37 10.99
CA SER A 117 4.78 0.07 11.76
C SER A 117 4.34 0.71 13.07
N LYS A 118 4.67 0.06 14.20
CA LYS A 118 4.26 0.51 15.54
C LYS A 118 4.87 1.87 15.94
N ASN A 119 5.99 2.25 15.32
CA ASN A 119 6.71 3.48 15.61
C ASN A 119 6.17 4.67 14.83
N SER A 120 5.27 4.44 13.87
CA SER A 120 4.67 5.49 13.08
C SER A 120 3.49 6.14 13.82
N PRO A 121 3.22 7.43 13.61
CA PRO A 121 2.08 8.14 14.21
C PRO A 121 0.70 7.54 13.89
N ASN A 122 0.56 6.79 12.79
CA ASN A 122 -0.71 6.15 12.41
C ASN A 122 -0.69 4.62 12.54
N GLU A 123 0.37 4.02 13.09
CA GLU A 123 0.61 2.57 13.22
C GLU A 123 0.85 1.82 11.89
N MET A 124 1.08 2.55 10.79
CA MET A 124 1.22 2.02 9.44
C MET A 124 2.61 2.24 8.86
N LYS A 125 2.98 1.41 7.86
CA LYS A 125 4.27 1.54 7.16
C LYS A 125 4.37 2.85 6.37
N LEU A 126 3.24 3.45 5.99
CA LEU A 126 3.14 4.73 5.30
C LEU A 126 2.25 5.70 6.10
N VAL A 127 2.76 6.92 6.30
CA VAL A 127 2.01 8.09 6.75
C VAL A 127 1.82 9.03 5.56
N PRO A 128 0.62 9.09 4.96
CA PRO A 128 0.38 9.98 3.85
C PRO A 128 0.40 11.45 4.24
N GLN A 129 0.50 12.28 3.22
CA GLN A 129 0.41 13.73 3.34
C GLN A 129 -0.99 14.15 3.83
N VAL A 130 -1.09 15.26 4.57
CA VAL A 130 -2.31 15.64 5.32
C VAL A 130 -3.30 16.56 4.57
N GLN A 131 -2.88 17.24 3.50
CA GLN A 131 -3.77 18.13 2.75
C GLN A 131 -4.91 17.33 2.11
N ASN A 132 -6.06 17.99 1.98
CA ASN A 132 -7.29 17.40 1.46
C ASN A 132 -7.58 16.04 2.11
N PHE A 133 -7.41 15.97 3.43
CA PHE A 133 -7.74 14.80 4.26
C PHE A 133 -7.12 13.47 3.82
N ASN A 134 -6.07 13.44 2.98
CA ASN A 134 -5.54 12.21 2.41
C ASN A 134 -5.07 11.21 3.49
N LYS A 135 -4.41 11.71 4.53
CA LYS A 135 -4.04 10.89 5.70
C LYS A 135 -5.26 10.34 6.42
N ASP A 136 -6.28 11.15 6.66
CA ASP A 136 -7.49 10.71 7.37
C ASP A 136 -8.28 9.68 6.53
N ASP A 137 -8.43 9.92 5.23
CA ASP A 137 -9.07 9.00 4.30
C ASP A 137 -8.35 7.65 4.26
N TYR A 138 -7.01 7.68 4.26
CA TYR A 138 -6.17 6.49 4.31
C TYR A 138 -6.29 5.75 5.64
N ASP A 139 -6.21 6.47 6.77
CA ASP A 139 -6.35 5.86 8.09
C ASP A 139 -7.76 5.28 8.29
N TYR A 140 -8.81 5.95 7.79
CA TYR A 140 -10.19 5.47 7.80
C TYR A 140 -10.34 4.20 6.94
N LEU A 141 -9.78 4.17 5.72
CA LEU A 141 -9.75 2.96 4.89
C LEU A 141 -9.17 1.77 5.67
N LEU A 142 -8.03 1.98 6.31
CA LEU A 142 -7.34 0.92 7.04
C LEU A 142 -8.08 0.49 8.32
N ASN A 143 -8.92 1.35 8.88
CA ASN A 143 -9.87 0.94 9.92
C ASN A 143 -10.93 0.00 9.37
N GLU A 144 -11.55 0.34 8.23
CA GLU A 144 -12.61 -0.49 7.62
C GLU A 144 -12.09 -1.88 7.23
N VAL A 145 -10.85 -1.97 6.73
CA VAL A 145 -10.21 -3.24 6.35
C VAL A 145 -9.71 -4.04 7.59
N GLY A 146 -9.66 -3.40 8.76
CA GLY A 146 -9.23 -4.01 10.02
C GLY A 146 -7.70 -4.10 10.19
N LEU A 147 -6.94 -3.31 9.44
CA LEU A 147 -5.48 -3.18 9.55
C LEU A 147 -5.07 -2.22 10.67
N ARG A 148 -5.88 -1.18 10.92
CA ARG A 148 -5.64 -0.16 11.94
C ARG A 148 -6.72 -0.21 13.03
N LYS A 149 -6.33 -0.05 14.30
CA LYS A 149 -7.24 -0.12 15.46
C LYS A 149 -7.72 1.26 15.94
N ALA A 150 -6.82 2.24 16.00
CA ALA A 150 -7.17 3.60 16.39
C ALA A 150 -8.21 4.16 15.42
N THR A 151 -9.21 4.89 15.90
CA THR A 151 -10.25 5.46 15.03
C THR A 151 -9.70 6.58 14.16
N ALA A 152 -10.30 6.77 12.99
CA ALA A 152 -10.05 7.88 12.08
C ALA A 152 -11.39 8.48 11.62
N PRO A 153 -11.46 9.80 11.39
CA PRO A 153 -12.70 10.44 10.96
C PRO A 153 -13.06 10.03 9.54
N LYS A 154 -14.36 9.75 9.31
CA LYS A 154 -14.92 9.61 7.97
C LYS A 154 -15.36 10.97 7.46
N HIS A 155 -14.71 11.48 6.42
CA HIS A 155 -15.08 12.75 5.80
C HIS A 155 -16.26 12.60 4.84
N ALA A 156 -16.98 13.70 4.59
CA ALA A 156 -18.11 13.72 3.68
C ALA A 156 -17.71 13.27 2.26
N TYR A 157 -18.62 12.57 1.59
CA TYR A 157 -18.40 12.02 0.24
C TYR A 157 -17.16 11.11 0.14
N TYR A 158 -16.80 10.40 1.22
CA TYR A 158 -15.62 9.54 1.29
C TYR A 158 -15.41 8.66 0.04
N SER A 159 -16.47 8.00 -0.45
CA SER A 159 -16.41 7.14 -1.65
C SER A 159 -16.00 7.88 -2.94
N MET A 160 -16.14 9.20 -3.00
CA MET A 160 -15.72 10.03 -4.13
C MET A 160 -14.29 10.57 -3.98
N ARG A 161 -13.69 10.44 -2.79
CA ARG A 161 -12.34 10.92 -2.47
C ARG A 161 -11.29 10.00 -3.09
N LYS A 162 -10.11 10.55 -3.39
CA LYS A 162 -9.10 9.91 -4.26
C LYS A 162 -8.57 8.60 -3.68
N ILE A 163 -8.29 8.56 -2.38
CA ILE A 163 -7.83 7.37 -1.67
C ILE A 163 -8.84 6.22 -1.78
N ALA A 164 -10.12 6.50 -1.45
CA ALA A 164 -11.19 5.52 -1.54
C ALA A 164 -11.38 5.01 -2.97
N ARG A 165 -11.39 5.92 -3.96
CA ARG A 165 -11.55 5.57 -5.37
C ARG A 165 -10.40 4.72 -5.91
N CYS A 166 -9.16 5.01 -5.50
CA CYS A 166 -7.99 4.22 -5.88
C CYS A 166 -8.09 2.79 -5.32
N TYR A 167 -8.44 2.66 -4.04
CA TYR A 167 -8.65 1.35 -3.42
C TYR A 167 -9.79 0.58 -4.10
N THR A 168 -10.95 1.21 -4.32
CA THR A 168 -12.07 0.59 -5.04
C THR A 168 -11.72 0.21 -6.47
N TYR A 169 -10.89 1.00 -7.16
CA TYR A 169 -10.40 0.65 -8.49
C TYR A 169 -9.63 -0.67 -8.44
N PHE A 170 -8.67 -0.82 -7.52
CA PHE A 170 -7.89 -2.06 -7.41
C PHE A 170 -8.75 -3.25 -7.02
N LEU A 171 -9.70 -3.10 -6.09
CA LEU A 171 -10.63 -4.18 -5.77
C LEU A 171 -11.38 -4.67 -7.02
N LYS A 172 -11.93 -3.75 -7.82
CA LYS A 172 -12.64 -4.09 -9.06
C LYS A 172 -11.72 -4.70 -10.13
N ARG A 173 -10.48 -4.22 -10.21
CA ARG A 173 -9.50 -4.76 -11.15
C ARG A 173 -9.17 -6.20 -10.80
N LEU A 174 -8.90 -6.48 -9.52
CA LEU A 174 -8.67 -7.83 -9.01
C LEU A 174 -9.89 -8.74 -9.21
N ASP A 175 -11.11 -8.25 -8.90
CA ASP A 175 -12.35 -9.01 -9.13
C ASP A 175 -12.50 -9.47 -10.57
N LYS A 176 -12.15 -8.59 -11.52
CA LYS A 176 -12.22 -8.89 -12.94
C LYS A 176 -11.22 -9.97 -13.35
N GLU A 177 -10.03 -9.99 -12.74
CA GLU A 177 -9.02 -11.02 -13.06
C GLU A 177 -9.41 -12.38 -12.50
N ILE A 178 -9.96 -12.43 -11.28
CA ILE A 178 -10.39 -13.69 -10.66
C ILE A 178 -11.79 -14.13 -11.10
N GLU A 179 -12.44 -13.39 -12.00
CA GLU A 179 -13.79 -13.68 -12.47
C GLU A 179 -13.82 -15.04 -13.18
N GLY A 180 -14.61 -15.98 -12.63
CA GLY A 180 -14.74 -17.33 -13.17
C GLY A 180 -13.68 -18.33 -12.69
N MET A 181 -12.72 -17.90 -11.86
CA MET A 181 -11.82 -18.82 -11.14
C MET A 181 -12.56 -19.47 -9.97
N ASP A 182 -12.14 -20.69 -9.60
CA ASP A 182 -12.51 -21.27 -8.31
C ASP A 182 -11.69 -20.61 -7.18
N GLY A 183 -11.99 -20.97 -5.92
CA GLY A 183 -11.34 -20.34 -4.78
C GLY A 183 -9.82 -20.53 -4.76
N ASP A 184 -9.35 -21.73 -5.12
CA ASP A 184 -7.92 -22.03 -5.22
C ASP A 184 -7.27 -21.22 -6.36
N GLY A 185 -7.92 -21.14 -7.53
CA GLY A 185 -7.46 -20.32 -8.65
C GLY A 185 -7.37 -18.82 -8.29
N ALA A 186 -8.36 -18.30 -7.57
CA ALA A 186 -8.36 -16.92 -7.10
C ALA A 186 -7.22 -16.64 -6.11
N VAL A 187 -6.96 -17.56 -5.17
CA VAL A 187 -5.83 -17.45 -4.22
C VAL A 187 -4.51 -17.49 -4.98
N ASN A 188 -4.30 -18.46 -5.87
CA ASN A 188 -3.07 -18.57 -6.65
C ASN A 188 -2.79 -17.29 -7.45
N PHE A 189 -3.80 -16.70 -8.08
CA PHE A 189 -3.66 -15.42 -8.78
C PHE A 189 -3.24 -14.28 -7.83
N LEU A 190 -3.82 -14.21 -6.63
CA LEU A 190 -3.53 -13.14 -5.66
C LEU A 190 -2.17 -13.27 -4.98
N LEU A 191 -1.61 -14.48 -4.91
CA LEU A 191 -0.28 -14.74 -4.37
C LEU A 191 0.84 -14.34 -5.34
N GLY A 192 0.55 -14.34 -6.65
CA GLY A 192 1.51 -14.05 -7.72
C GLY A 192 2.19 -15.30 -8.24
#